data_AF-A0A9P6ZQ95-F1
#
_entry.id   AF-A0A9P6ZQ95-F1
#
_cell.length_a   1.000
_cell.length_b   1.000
_cell.length_c   1.000
_cell.angle_alpha   90.00
_cell.angle_beta   90.00
_cell.angle_gamma   90.00
#
_symmetry.space_group_name_H-M   'P 1'
#
loop_
_entity.id
_entity.type
_entity.pdbx_description
1 polymer ?
#
loop_
_entity_poly.entity_id
_entity_poly.type
_entity_poly.pdbx_seq_one_letter_code
_entity_poly.pdbx_strand_id
1 'polypeptide(L)'
;MFSQFFGAKPHRTRTFERHVPPPYLREGEFEKLPAYTACPCPSANDEPITLARYLFVYGFFFPIFWIVGVAIIFSPLRPTPEWETGRSEEERQRLLARMRDLELKWAKRCLYAMVALLVLIMVLVTTFVLVRR
;
A
#
# COMPACT_ATOMS: atom_id res chain seq x y z
N MET A 1 -1.05 16.32 4.15
CA MET A 1 -0.93 15.47 2.93
C MET A 1 -0.36 14.08 3.25
N PHE A 2 0.62 13.96 4.15
CA PHE A 2 1.13 12.67 4.67
C PHE A 2 0.09 11.77 5.37
N SER A 3 -1.05 12.31 5.83
CA SER A 3 -2.07 11.54 6.55
C SER A 3 -2.91 10.60 5.66
N GLN A 4 -3.01 10.86 4.35
CA GLN A 4 -3.64 9.92 3.41
C GLN A 4 -2.71 8.73 3.08
N PHE A 5 -1.41 8.85 3.38
CA PHE A 5 -0.41 7.83 3.12
C PHE A 5 -0.55 6.61 4.05
N PHE A 6 -1.13 6.79 5.24
CA PHE A 6 -1.41 5.71 6.21
C PHE A 6 -2.89 5.27 6.27
N GLY A 7 -3.70 5.65 5.27
CA GLY A 7 -5.10 5.20 5.20
C GLY A 7 -6.04 5.83 6.23
N ALA A 8 -5.63 6.91 6.92
CA ALA A 8 -6.54 7.65 7.78
C ALA A 8 -7.51 8.47 6.91
N LYS A 9 -8.76 8.00 6.77
CA LYS A 9 -9.84 8.87 6.28
C LYS A 9 -10.02 9.99 7.31
N PRO A 10 -9.98 11.28 6.90
CA PRO A 10 -10.23 12.36 7.83
C PRO A 10 -11.66 12.22 8.35
N HIS A 11 -11.80 12.00 9.65
CA HIS A 11 -13.09 12.04 10.31
C HIS A 11 -13.53 13.50 10.28
N ARG A 12 -14.35 13.86 9.28
CA ARG A 12 -15.01 15.15 9.19
C ARG A 12 -15.91 15.25 10.41
N THR A 13 -15.49 15.98 11.42
CA THR A 13 -16.30 16.35 12.58
C THR A 13 -17.49 17.15 12.07
N ARG A 14 -18.59 16.43 11.84
CA ARG A 14 -19.89 17.00 11.54
C ARG A 14 -20.35 17.71 12.81
N THR A 15 -20.67 18.99 12.66
CA THR A 15 -21.29 19.86 13.65
C THR A 15 -22.42 19.11 14.37
N PHE A 16 -22.36 19.09 15.70
CA PHE A 16 -23.34 18.42 16.55
C PHE A 16 -24.63 19.27 16.59
N GLU A 17 -25.41 19.26 15.51
CA GLU A 17 -26.84 19.56 15.64
C GLU A 17 -27.43 18.53 16.60
N ARG A 18 -28.08 18.99 17.68
CA ARG A 18 -28.88 18.15 18.57
C ARG A 18 -30.10 17.63 17.80
N HIS A 19 -29.88 16.73 16.86
CA HIS A 19 -30.91 15.82 16.39
C HIS A 19 -31.07 14.79 17.49
N VAL A 20 -32.25 14.80 18.12
CA VAL A 20 -32.67 13.73 19.03
C VAL A 20 -32.43 12.42 18.28
N PRO A 21 -31.71 11.44 18.86
CA PRO A 21 -31.45 10.20 18.16
C PRO A 21 -32.80 9.57 17.78
N PRO A 22 -32.93 9.04 16.55
CA PRO A 22 -34.15 8.36 16.14
C PRO A 22 -34.49 7.27 17.19
N PRO A 23 -35.78 7.01 17.44
CA PRO A 23 -36.19 5.98 18.39
C PRO A 23 -35.49 4.67 18.04
N TYR A 24 -34.61 4.20 18.92
CA TYR A 24 -33.97 2.90 18.74
C TYR A 24 -35.06 1.83 18.80
N LEU A 25 -35.14 0.98 17.78
CA LEU A 25 -36.07 -0.15 17.75
C LEU A 25 -35.88 -1.03 19.00
N ARG A 26 -36.98 -1.52 19.55
CA ARG A 26 -36.93 -2.28 20.81
C ARG A 26 -36.35 -3.68 20.55
N GLU A 27 -35.66 -4.19 21.55
CA GLU A 27 -34.94 -5.47 21.52
C GLU A 27 -35.92 -6.62 21.16
N GLY A 28 -35.92 -7.03 19.88
CA GLY A 28 -36.86 -8.01 19.33
C GLY A 28 -37.42 -7.67 17.94
N GLU A 29 -37.34 -6.40 17.52
CA GLU A 29 -37.81 -5.92 16.21
C GLU A 29 -36.69 -5.86 15.15
N PHE A 30 -35.58 -6.56 15.37
CA PHE A 30 -34.43 -6.54 14.45
C PHE A 30 -34.80 -7.14 13.10
N GLU A 31 -35.17 -6.29 12.15
CA GLU A 31 -35.08 -6.63 10.73
C GLU A 31 -33.65 -7.08 10.49
N LYS A 32 -33.49 -8.36 10.11
CA LYS A 32 -32.19 -9.03 9.96
C LYS A 32 -31.33 -8.14 9.07
N LEU A 33 -30.39 -7.41 9.68
CA LEU A 33 -29.47 -6.53 8.96
C LEU A 33 -28.92 -7.33 7.78
N PRO A 34 -28.87 -6.74 6.58
CA PRO A 34 -28.25 -7.43 5.47
C PRO A 34 -26.89 -7.88 5.97
N ALA A 35 -26.63 -9.20 5.83
CA ALA A 35 -25.33 -9.71 6.18
C ALA A 35 -24.36 -8.83 5.41
N TYR A 36 -23.50 -8.11 6.15
CA TYR A 36 -22.42 -7.37 5.54
C TYR A 36 -21.60 -8.43 4.82
N THR A 37 -21.88 -8.61 3.53
CA THR A 37 -20.89 -9.16 2.63
C THR A 37 -19.72 -8.25 2.88
N ALA A 38 -18.63 -8.81 3.42
CA ALA A 38 -17.36 -8.13 3.40
C ALA A 38 -17.31 -7.49 2.03
N CYS A 39 -17.22 -6.14 1.98
CA CYS A 39 -17.21 -5.42 0.72
C CYS A 39 -16.35 -6.22 -0.25
N PRO A 40 -16.66 -6.29 -1.56
CA PRO A 40 -15.74 -6.84 -2.53
C PRO A 40 -14.42 -6.06 -2.43
N CYS A 41 -13.60 -6.45 -1.46
CA CYS A 41 -12.21 -6.17 -1.41
C CYS A 41 -11.74 -6.70 -2.76
N PRO A 42 -10.92 -5.94 -3.49
CA PRO A 42 -10.33 -6.42 -4.73
C PRO A 42 -9.91 -7.86 -4.47
N SER A 43 -10.46 -8.72 -5.32
CA SER A 43 -10.63 -10.16 -5.23
C SER A 43 -9.56 -10.84 -4.39
N ALA A 44 -9.86 -11.96 -3.73
CA ALA A 44 -8.83 -12.79 -3.07
C ALA A 44 -7.65 -13.21 -3.98
N ASN A 45 -7.77 -13.00 -5.30
CA ASN A 45 -6.77 -13.19 -6.34
C ASN A 45 -5.97 -11.92 -6.73
N ASP A 46 -6.41 -10.72 -6.32
CA ASP A 46 -5.69 -9.48 -6.57
C ASP A 46 -4.59 -9.34 -5.51
N GLU A 47 -3.32 -9.40 -5.94
CA GLU A 47 -2.19 -9.17 -5.06
C GLU A 47 -2.40 -7.87 -4.27
N PRO A 48 -2.32 -7.89 -2.92
CA PRO A 48 -2.55 -6.70 -2.12
C PRO A 48 -1.62 -5.58 -2.58
N ILE A 49 -2.18 -4.39 -2.69
CA ILE A 49 -1.47 -3.23 -3.20
C ILE A 49 -0.39 -2.85 -2.17
N THR A 50 0.87 -3.15 -2.48
CA THR A 50 2.02 -2.84 -1.62
C THR A 50 2.67 -1.52 -1.98
N LEU A 51 3.37 -0.91 -1.01
CA LEU A 51 4.13 0.33 -1.24
C LEU A 51 5.20 0.17 -2.33
N ALA A 52 5.86 -0.99 -2.38
CA ALA A 52 6.86 -1.30 -3.40
C ALA A 52 6.27 -1.26 -4.82
N ARG A 53 5.03 -1.68 -5.01
CA ARG A 53 4.32 -1.58 -6.30
C ARG A 53 4.11 -0.11 -6.70
N TYR A 54 3.70 0.75 -5.76
CA TYR A 54 3.56 2.18 -6.04
C TYR A 54 4.89 2.84 -6.38
N LEU A 55 5.96 2.57 -5.62
CA LEU A 55 7.29 3.14 -5.88
C LEU A 55 7.85 2.73 -7.25
N PHE A 56 7.53 1.51 -7.71
CA PHE A 56 7.87 1.08 -9.05
C PHE A 56 7.14 1.91 -10.12
N VAL A 57 5.81 2.07 -9.99
CA VAL A 57 4.98 2.81 -10.96
C VAL A 57 5.34 4.30 -10.97
N TYR A 58 5.45 4.93 -9.80
CA TYR A 58 5.81 6.34 -9.68
C TYR A 58 7.27 6.62 -10.05
N GLY A 59 8.15 5.63 -9.92
CA GLY A 59 9.55 5.79 -10.30
C GLY A 59 9.78 5.98 -11.81
N PHE A 60 8.84 5.57 -12.66
CA PHE A 60 8.88 5.94 -14.09
C PHE A 60 8.76 7.45 -14.33
N PHE A 61 8.08 8.16 -13.43
CA PHE A 61 8.00 9.63 -13.50
C PHE A 61 9.19 10.30 -12.79
N PHE A 62 9.70 9.66 -11.73
CA PHE A 62 10.79 10.22 -10.93
C PHE A 62 11.74 9.10 -10.45
N PRO A 63 12.87 8.88 -11.13
CA PRO A 63 13.71 7.67 -10.97
C PRO A 63 14.35 7.54 -9.58
N ILE A 64 14.42 8.63 -8.82
CA ILE A 64 14.90 8.59 -7.42
C ILE A 64 13.96 7.75 -6.54
N PHE A 65 12.66 7.63 -6.85
CA PHE A 65 11.76 6.76 -6.08
C PHE A 65 12.14 5.28 -6.18
N TRP A 66 12.82 4.86 -7.25
CA TRP A 66 13.27 3.48 -7.32
C TRP A 66 14.36 3.17 -6.29
N ILE A 67 15.17 4.16 -5.88
CA ILE A 67 16.14 4.01 -4.77
C ILE A 67 15.41 3.70 -3.46
N VAL A 68 14.30 4.39 -3.19
CA VAL A 68 13.45 4.13 -2.03
C VAL A 68 12.84 2.72 -2.11
N GLY A 69 12.42 2.30 -3.29
CA GLY A 69 11.93 0.93 -3.53
C GLY A 69 12.99 -0.13 -3.24
N VAL A 70 14.26 0.11 -3.60
CA VAL A 70 15.38 -0.78 -3.26
C VAL A 70 15.66 -0.79 -1.75
N ALA A 71 15.53 0.36 -1.08
CA ALA A 71 15.73 0.45 0.37
C ALA A 71 14.74 -0.44 1.16
N ILE A 72 13.55 -0.72 0.63
CA ILE A 72 12.56 -1.63 1.24
C ILE A 72 13.07 -3.07 1.38
N ILE A 73 14.04 -3.50 0.56
CA ILE A 73 14.68 -4.82 0.69
C ILE A 73 15.40 -4.93 2.04
N PHE A 74 16.06 -3.85 2.46
CA PHE A 74 16.84 -3.80 3.69
C PHE A 74 16.00 -3.49 4.94
N SER A 75 14.81 -2.89 4.76
CA SER A 75 13.94 -2.52 5.88
C SER A 75 13.03 -3.70 6.31
N PRO A 76 13.12 -4.20 7.56
CA PRO A 76 12.20 -5.20 8.06
C PRO A 76 10.81 -4.60 8.33
N LEU A 77 9.76 -5.29 7.91
CA LEU A 77 8.38 -4.87 8.14
C LEU A 77 8.06 -5.03 9.63
N ARG A 78 8.03 -3.92 10.40
CA ARG A 78 7.70 -3.92 11.82
C ARG A 78 6.20 -3.68 12.00
N PRO A 79 5.42 -4.69 12.43
CA PRO A 79 4.00 -4.47 12.73
C PRO A 79 3.86 -3.58 13.97
N THR A 80 2.95 -2.61 13.92
CA THR A 80 2.56 -1.84 15.10
C THR A 80 1.68 -2.70 16.01
N PRO A 81 1.73 -2.53 17.34
CA PRO A 81 0.95 -3.35 18.28
C PRO A 81 -0.57 -3.22 18.08
N GLU A 82 -1.05 -2.09 17.54
CA GLU A 82 -2.46 -1.84 17.21
C GLU A 82 -2.91 -2.39 15.83
N TRP A 83 -2.02 -3.06 15.08
CA TRP A 83 -2.37 -3.70 13.82
C TRP A 83 -3.25 -4.95 14.07
N GLU A 84 -4.51 -4.86 13.63
CA GLU A 84 -5.54 -5.92 13.66
C GLU A 84 -5.81 -6.50 15.06
N THR A 85 -6.30 -5.68 15.99
CA THR A 85 -6.68 -6.05 17.38
C THR A 85 -7.81 -7.08 17.52
N GLY A 86 -8.28 -7.70 16.43
CA GLY A 86 -9.39 -8.66 16.41
C GLY A 86 -9.12 -10.01 15.74
N ARG A 87 -7.90 -10.26 15.22
CA ARG A 87 -7.54 -11.54 14.57
C ARG A 87 -6.60 -12.37 15.45
N SER A 88 -6.66 -13.70 15.25
CA SER A 88 -5.70 -14.64 15.84
C SER A 88 -4.26 -14.27 15.41
N GLU A 89 -3.31 -14.39 16.34
CA GLU A 89 -1.90 -14.05 16.11
C GLU A 89 -1.29 -14.81 14.93
N GLU A 90 -1.72 -16.06 14.73
CA GLU A 90 -1.27 -16.91 13.61
C GLU A 90 -1.70 -16.35 12.24
N GLU A 91 -2.93 -15.85 12.13
CA GLU A 91 -3.43 -15.28 10.88
C GLU A 91 -2.68 -13.99 10.53
N ARG A 92 -2.38 -13.19 11.55
CA ARG A 92 -1.62 -11.95 11.43
C ARG A 92 -0.23 -12.20 10.88
N GLN A 93 0.47 -13.22 11.40
CA GLN A 93 1.79 -13.61 10.91
C GLN A 93 1.75 -14.09 9.45
N ARG A 94 0.75 -14.90 9.08
CA ARG A 94 0.57 -15.37 7.69
C ARG A 94 0.33 -14.21 6.71
N LEU A 95 -0.47 -13.23 7.13
CA LEU A 95 -0.75 -12.03 6.33
C LEU A 95 0.50 -11.18 6.14
N LEU A 96 1.27 -10.95 7.22
CA LEU A 96 2.53 -10.21 7.17
C LEU A 96 3.57 -10.90 6.28
N ALA A 97 3.69 -12.23 6.37
CA ALA A 97 4.59 -12.99 5.52
C ALA A 97 4.23 -12.83 4.03
N ARG A 98 2.95 -12.98 3.68
CA ARG A 98 2.48 -12.74 2.30
C ARG A 98 2.76 -11.32 1.80
N MET A 99 2.50 -10.32 2.63
CA MET A 99 2.79 -8.92 2.30
C MET A 99 4.28 -8.72 2.03
N ARG A 100 5.15 -9.28 2.89
CA ARG A 100 6.59 -9.14 2.77
C ARG A 100 7.14 -9.77 1.48
N ASP A 101 6.66 -10.95 1.11
CA ASP A 101 7.05 -11.61 -0.13
C ASP A 101 6.72 -10.76 -1.36
N LEU A 102 5.56 -10.10 -1.35
CA LEU A 102 5.12 -9.23 -2.44
C LEU A 102 5.96 -7.96 -2.50
N GLU A 103 6.23 -7.31 -1.36
CA GLU A 103 7.12 -6.16 -1.30
C GLU A 103 8.50 -6.49 -1.87
N LEU A 104 9.07 -7.63 -1.49
CA LEU A 104 10.39 -8.06 -1.98
C LEU A 104 10.39 -8.34 -3.48
N LYS A 105 9.33 -8.96 -4.01
CA LYS A 105 9.18 -9.18 -5.46
C LYS A 105 9.20 -7.85 -6.23
N TRP A 106 8.43 -6.87 -5.78
CA TRP A 106 8.36 -5.55 -6.42
C TRP A 106 9.63 -4.74 -6.21
N ALA A 107 10.26 -4.81 -5.04
CA ALA A 107 11.53 -4.15 -4.76
C ALA A 107 12.68 -4.67 -5.64
N LYS A 108 12.71 -5.98 -5.92
CA LYS A 108 13.65 -6.55 -6.91
C LYS A 108 13.41 -6.01 -8.32
N ARG A 109 12.16 -5.88 -8.77
CA ARG A 109 11.82 -5.24 -10.05
C ARG A 109 12.29 -3.78 -10.10
N CYS A 110 12.19 -3.09 -8.97
CA CYS A 110 12.69 -1.73 -8.79
C CYS A 110 14.21 -1.64 -8.96
N LEU A 111 14.97 -2.60 -8.41
CA LEU A 111 16.41 -2.71 -8.61
C LEU A 111 16.76 -2.90 -10.10
N TYR A 112 16.07 -3.82 -10.79
CA TYR A 112 16.30 -4.04 -12.22
C TYR A 112 16.00 -2.79 -13.05
N ALA A 113 14.93 -2.06 -12.75
CA ALA A 113 14.60 -0.81 -13.44
C ALA A 113 15.70 0.26 -13.27
N MET A 114 16.23 0.41 -12.05
CA MET A 114 17.36 1.31 -11.77
C MET A 114 18.60 0.94 -12.57
N VAL A 115 18.99 -0.34 -12.56
CA VAL A 115 20.17 -0.81 -13.30
C VAL A 115 19.98 -0.58 -14.81
N ALA A 116 18.80 -0.91 -15.35
CA ALA A 116 18.49 -0.68 -16.76
C ALA A 116 18.56 0.81 -17.14
N LEU A 117 18.06 1.71 -16.29
CA LEU A 117 18.15 3.15 -16.50
C LEU A 117 19.61 3.62 -16.51
N LEU A 118 20.42 3.17 -15.55
CA LEU A 118 21.84 3.54 -15.49
C LEU A 118 22.61 3.07 -16.73
N VAL A 119 22.36 1.84 -17.19
CA VAL A 119 22.95 1.32 -18.43
C VAL A 119 22.53 2.15 -19.64
N LEU A 120 21.23 2.49 -19.74
CA LEU A 120 20.73 3.34 -20.82
C LEU A 120 21.41 4.72 -20.84
N ILE A 121 21.55 5.37 -19.67
CA ILE A 121 22.25 6.65 -19.54
C ILE A 121 23.71 6.52 -19.98
N MET A 122 24.41 5.47 -19.54
CA MET A 122 25.81 5.23 -19.93
C MET A 122 25.96 5.06 -21.45
N VAL A 123 25.05 4.32 -22.09
CA VAL A 123 25.04 4.16 -23.56
C VAL A 123 24.79 5.49 -24.26
N LEU A 124 23.82 6.28 -23.79
CA LEU A 124 23.52 7.61 -24.36
C LEU A 124 24.69 8.58 -24.21
N VAL A 125 25.34 8.62 -23.05
CA VAL A 125 26.50 9.49 -22.81
C VAL A 125 27.68 9.06 -23.67
N THR A 126 27.99 7.76 -23.73
CA THR A 126 29.12 7.25 -24.55
C THR A 126 28.90 7.50 -26.04
N THR A 127 27.71 7.20 -26.56
CA THR A 127 27.35 7.49 -27.96
C THR A 127 27.41 8.98 -28.27
N PHE A 128 26.87 9.84 -27.40
CA PHE A 128 26.96 11.29 -27.55
C PHE A 128 28.39 11.80 -27.57
N VAL A 129 29.24 11.30 -26.67
CA VAL A 129 30.67 11.64 -26.62
C VAL A 129 31.38 11.17 -27.88
N LEU A 130 31.09 9.96 -28.39
CA LEU A 130 31.67 9.43 -29.63
C LEU A 130 31.24 10.22 -30.87
N VAL A 131 29.98 10.65 -30.94
CA VAL A 131 29.46 11.48 -32.05
C VAL A 131 30.05 12.89 -32.03
N ARG A 132 30.36 13.42 -30.84
CA ARG A 132 30.97 14.75 -30.68
C ARG A 132 32.48 14.79 -30.83
N ARG A 133 33.14 13.63 -30.92
CA ARG A 133 34.58 13.50 -31.02
C ARG A 133 34.99 13.29 -32.47
#